data_AF-A0A8J6PQZ1-F1
#
_entry.id   AF-A0A8J6PQZ1-F1
#
_cell.length_a   1.000
_cell.length_b   1.000
_cell.length_c   1.000
_cell.angle_alpha   90.00
_cell.angle_beta   90.00
_cell.angle_gamma   90.00
#
_symmetry.space_group_name_H-M   'P 1'
#
loop_
_entity.id
_entity.type
_entity.pdbx_description
1 polymer ?
#
loop_
_entity_poly.entity_id
_entity_poly.type
_entity_poly.pdbx_seq_one_letter_code
_entity_poly.pdbx_strand_id
1 'polypeptide(L)'
;ILTSWLLTGELLTQFTSQYGNTAILEQEGAIVPSAMDALEFAAAETFILVPALAALLVVGGVVALLRRDLEAVVAPLIFGTELAFQTWSYLSGSTFGFLRFYITAIPLACVLVLQLAPIRGQIPRRRPGRFAQPRPTRPPVVPAAGVVGTLVLLLGLPFTVVGMLSPTLSSQQYALAALFASPDNTSQRIAEGNRELANFSTERKIAGYLDRMGLPPGSVAMDTVYGFAIVIASAHPETFVVPSDEDFVTILDDPAAHGVRYILAVPNSGRGTSDAVNRRYPTMYETGADIATLELEIPNDGTNLPTWRLYRVMS
;
A
#
# COMPACT_ATOMS: atom_id res chain seq x y z
N ILE A 1 -9.96 -5.28 -15.89
CA ILE A 1 -11.30 -4.74 -16.24
C ILE A 1 -12.23 -5.87 -16.71
N LEU A 2 -12.00 -6.51 -17.87
CA LEU A 2 -12.85 -7.62 -18.35
C LEU A 2 -12.91 -8.83 -17.39
N THR A 3 -11.77 -9.22 -16.81
CA THR A 3 -11.71 -10.30 -15.81
C THR A 3 -12.45 -9.95 -14.52
N SER A 4 -12.42 -8.68 -14.10
CA SER A 4 -13.17 -8.19 -12.93
C SER A 4 -14.68 -8.32 -13.19
N TRP A 5 -15.13 -7.83 -14.35
CA TRP A 5 -16.54 -7.91 -14.74
C TRP A 5 -17.05 -9.36 -14.84
N LEU A 6 -16.23 -10.26 -15.38
CA LEU A 6 -16.57 -11.69 -15.47
C LEU A 6 -16.70 -12.38 -14.11
N LEU A 7 -15.94 -11.96 -13.11
CA LEU A 7 -15.91 -12.59 -11.79
C LEU A 7 -16.91 -11.96 -10.80
N THR A 8 -17.08 -10.64 -10.85
CA THR A 8 -17.82 -9.89 -9.82
C THR A 8 -19.05 -9.16 -10.37
N GLY A 9 -19.26 -9.15 -11.68
CA GLY A 9 -20.30 -8.34 -12.33
C GLY A 9 -19.98 -6.84 -12.39
N GLU A 10 -18.85 -6.40 -11.84
CA GLU A 10 -18.45 -5.00 -11.76
C GLU A 10 -17.14 -4.73 -12.52
N LEU A 11 -17.12 -3.65 -13.32
CA LEU A 11 -15.97 -3.30 -14.17
C LEU A 11 -14.76 -2.81 -13.37
N LEU A 12 -15.00 -2.17 -12.21
CA LEU A 12 -13.98 -1.53 -11.37
C LEU A 12 -14.23 -1.83 -9.89
N THR A 13 -14.28 -3.12 -9.54
CA THR A 13 -14.51 -3.59 -8.15
C THR A 13 -13.58 -2.96 -7.13
N GLN A 14 -12.37 -2.51 -7.53
CA GLN A 14 -11.46 -1.79 -6.64
C GLN A 14 -12.03 -0.50 -6.03
N PHE A 15 -13.01 0.15 -6.69
CA PHE A 15 -13.64 1.39 -6.22
C PHE A 15 -15.03 1.17 -5.60
N THR A 16 -15.71 0.08 -5.95
CA THR A 16 -17.10 -0.22 -5.56
C THR A 16 -17.21 -1.35 -4.54
N SER A 17 -16.15 -2.13 -4.35
CA SER A 17 -16.13 -3.22 -3.38
C SER A 17 -16.25 -2.71 -1.94
N GLN A 18 -16.91 -3.50 -1.12
CA GLN A 18 -16.98 -3.33 0.33
C GLN A 18 -15.61 -3.44 1.01
N TYR A 19 -14.65 -4.08 0.34
CA TYR A 19 -13.25 -4.17 0.73
C TYR A 19 -12.36 -3.10 0.04
N GLY A 20 -12.95 -2.19 -0.73
CA GLY A 20 -12.25 -1.12 -1.43
C GLY A 20 -11.80 0.02 -0.50
N ASN A 21 -10.85 0.83 -0.96
CA ASN A 21 -10.27 1.92 -0.16
C ASN A 21 -11.31 2.95 0.30
N THR A 22 -12.28 3.26 -0.56
CA THR A 22 -13.41 4.17 -0.25
C THR A 22 -14.22 3.66 0.93
N ALA A 23 -14.67 2.41 0.87
CA ALA A 23 -15.45 1.77 1.93
C ALA A 23 -14.65 1.68 3.25
N ILE A 24 -13.35 1.40 3.18
CA ILE A 24 -12.48 1.39 4.36
C ILE A 24 -12.40 2.78 5.00
N LEU A 25 -12.16 3.82 4.21
CA LEU A 25 -12.07 5.20 4.70
C LEU A 25 -13.37 5.65 5.36
N GLU A 26 -14.53 5.31 4.77
CA GLU A 26 -15.85 5.59 5.36
C GLU A 26 -16.05 4.85 6.70
N GLN A 27 -15.67 3.56 6.76
CA GLN A 27 -15.78 2.75 7.98
C GLN A 27 -14.83 3.21 9.09
N GLU A 28 -13.67 3.78 8.73
CA GLU A 28 -12.73 4.39 9.68
C GLU A 28 -13.09 5.84 10.04
N GLY A 29 -14.14 6.41 9.43
CA GLY A 29 -14.60 7.78 9.69
C GLY A 29 -13.63 8.84 9.17
N ALA A 30 -12.89 8.55 8.10
CA ALA A 30 -11.94 9.49 7.51
C ALA A 30 -12.65 10.72 6.95
N ILE A 31 -12.09 11.89 7.24
CA ILE A 31 -12.60 13.17 6.75
C ILE A 31 -12.00 13.42 5.37
N VAL A 32 -12.86 13.70 4.38
CA VAL A 32 -12.41 14.08 3.04
C VAL A 32 -11.62 15.40 3.13
N PRO A 33 -10.36 15.45 2.67
CA PRO A 33 -9.54 16.64 2.77
C PRO A 33 -10.08 17.76 1.89
N SER A 34 -9.82 19.02 2.27
CA SER A 34 -10.12 20.14 1.39
C SER A 34 -9.19 20.14 0.16
N ALA A 35 -9.59 20.84 -0.90
CA ALA A 35 -8.80 20.89 -2.12
C ALA A 35 -7.39 21.46 -1.92
N MET A 36 -7.26 22.45 -1.04
CA MET A 36 -5.97 23.07 -0.73
C MET A 36 -5.11 22.11 0.10
N ASP A 37 -5.67 21.50 1.14
CA ASP A 37 -4.94 20.59 2.02
C ASP A 37 -4.38 19.40 1.24
N ALA A 38 -5.17 18.84 0.31
CA ALA A 38 -4.73 17.72 -0.50
C ALA A 38 -3.63 18.09 -1.51
N LEU A 39 -3.69 19.30 -2.10
CA LEU A 39 -2.62 19.80 -2.97
C LEU A 39 -1.33 20.08 -2.19
N GLU A 40 -1.45 20.71 -1.02
CA GLU A 40 -0.32 20.94 -0.11
C GLU A 40 0.32 19.63 0.33
N PHE A 41 -0.51 18.65 0.71
CA PHE A 41 -0.07 17.31 1.07
C PHE A 41 0.66 16.61 -0.08
N ALA A 42 0.07 16.58 -1.27
CA ALA A 42 0.69 15.96 -2.46
C ALA A 42 2.03 16.62 -2.83
N ALA A 43 2.10 17.95 -2.75
CA ALA A 43 3.33 18.70 -3.01
C ALA A 43 4.40 18.39 -1.95
N ALA A 44 4.02 18.36 -0.67
CA ALA A 44 4.92 18.04 0.43
C ALA A 44 5.46 16.61 0.33
N GLU A 45 4.59 15.62 0.11
CA GLU A 45 4.99 14.22 -0.03
C GLU A 45 5.91 14.00 -1.25
N THR A 46 5.57 14.61 -2.39
CA THR A 46 6.41 14.56 -3.59
C THR A 46 7.78 15.22 -3.35
N PHE A 47 7.79 16.36 -2.68
CA PHE A 47 9.03 17.09 -2.34
C PHE A 47 9.90 16.29 -1.37
N ILE A 48 9.33 15.61 -0.39
CA ILE A 48 10.09 14.78 0.54
C ILE A 48 10.72 13.59 -0.16
N LEU A 49 9.96 12.91 -1.03
CA LEU A 49 10.47 11.78 -1.78
C LEU A 49 11.60 12.17 -2.72
N VAL A 50 11.46 13.31 -3.41
CA VAL A 50 12.48 13.80 -4.33
C VAL A 50 12.56 15.33 -4.25
N PRO A 51 13.38 15.87 -3.31
CA PRO A 51 13.52 17.33 -3.16
C PRO A 51 14.06 18.01 -4.42
N ALA A 52 14.86 17.26 -5.18
CA ALA A 52 15.45 17.69 -6.44
C ALA A 52 14.45 17.78 -7.60
N LEU A 53 13.23 17.23 -7.49
CA LEU A 53 12.34 17.04 -8.63
C LEU A 53 11.97 18.35 -9.33
N ALA A 54 11.58 19.38 -8.56
CA ALA A 54 11.21 20.68 -9.13
C ALA A 54 12.37 21.30 -9.91
N ALA A 55 13.59 21.26 -9.34
CA ALA A 55 14.79 21.75 -10.02
C ALA A 55 15.11 20.93 -11.29
N LEU A 56 14.98 19.61 -11.22
CA LEU A 56 15.20 18.71 -12.37
C LEU A 56 14.18 18.93 -13.49
N LEU A 57 12.91 19.21 -13.16
CA LEU A 57 11.87 19.55 -14.13
C LEU A 57 12.20 20.87 -14.85
N VAL A 58 12.61 21.89 -14.11
CA VAL A 58 12.98 23.20 -14.69
C VAL A 58 14.22 23.07 -15.57
N VAL A 59 15.30 22.49 -15.06
CA VAL A 59 16.56 22.34 -15.80
C VAL A 59 16.38 21.40 -16.99
N GLY A 60 15.68 20.28 -16.79
CA GLY A 60 15.34 19.33 -17.86
C GLY A 60 14.50 19.98 -18.96
N GLY A 61 13.48 20.76 -18.59
CA GLY A 61 12.65 21.52 -19.53
C GLY A 61 13.44 22.57 -20.31
N VAL A 62 14.29 23.36 -19.64
CA VAL A 62 15.16 24.34 -20.30
C VAL A 62 16.12 23.64 -21.28
N VAL A 63 16.77 22.56 -20.84
CA VAL A 63 17.68 21.78 -21.71
C VAL A 63 16.92 21.16 -22.89
N ALA A 64 15.70 20.66 -22.69
CA ALA A 64 14.85 20.12 -23.75
C ALA A 64 14.45 21.19 -24.78
N LEU A 65 14.07 22.39 -24.32
CA LEU A 65 13.75 23.54 -25.18
C LEU A 65 14.97 23.99 -25.99
N LEU A 66 16.14 24.10 -25.35
CA LEU A 66 17.39 24.45 -26.03
C LEU A 66 17.81 23.39 -27.05
N ARG A 67 17.57 22.11 -26.75
CA ARG A 67 17.82 20.98 -27.67
C ARG A 67 16.74 20.84 -28.75
N ARG A 68 15.59 21.52 -28.62
CA ARG A 68 14.38 21.27 -29.43
C ARG A 68 14.05 19.78 -29.48
N ASP A 69 14.01 19.16 -28.31
CA ASP A 69 13.78 17.72 -28.14
C ASP A 69 12.46 17.48 -27.41
N LEU A 70 11.44 17.04 -28.17
CA LEU A 70 10.12 16.74 -27.63
C LEU A 70 10.07 15.40 -26.88
N GLU A 71 11.05 14.51 -27.08
CA GLU A 71 11.08 13.22 -26.39
C GLU A 71 11.24 13.41 -24.87
N ALA A 72 11.86 14.51 -24.45
CA ALA A 72 12.03 14.86 -23.05
C ALA A 72 10.70 15.02 -22.29
N VAL A 73 9.63 15.40 -22.99
CA VAL A 73 8.30 15.64 -22.42
C VAL A 73 7.56 14.34 -22.09
N VAL A 74 7.95 13.22 -22.68
CA VAL A 74 7.26 11.93 -22.52
C VAL A 74 7.26 11.46 -21.06
N ALA A 75 8.40 11.54 -20.36
CA ALA A 75 8.49 11.07 -18.98
C ALA A 75 7.68 11.95 -18.01
N PRO A 76 7.79 13.30 -18.03
CA PRO A 76 6.91 14.17 -17.25
C PRO A 76 5.43 13.96 -17.54
N LEU A 77 5.04 13.67 -18.80
CA LEU A 77 3.63 13.38 -19.10
C LEU A 77 3.19 12.07 -18.45
N ILE A 78 3.91 10.97 -18.65
CA ILE A 78 3.50 9.66 -18.12
C ILE A 78 3.46 9.68 -16.59
N PHE A 79 4.58 10.04 -15.95
CA PHE A 79 4.66 10.03 -14.49
C PHE A 79 3.90 11.19 -13.85
N GLY A 80 3.82 12.34 -14.52
CA GLY A 80 3.04 13.49 -14.04
C GLY A 80 1.55 13.23 -14.11
N THR A 81 1.05 12.52 -15.12
CA THR A 81 -0.36 12.08 -15.15
C THR A 81 -0.66 11.11 -14.02
N GLU A 82 0.25 10.17 -13.72
CA GLU A 82 0.09 9.26 -12.59
C GLU A 82 0.07 10.01 -11.24
N LEU A 83 1.01 10.94 -11.02
CA LEU A 83 1.03 11.78 -9.81
C LEU A 83 -0.23 12.65 -9.70
N ALA A 84 -0.69 13.22 -10.80
CA ALA A 84 -1.92 14.01 -10.83
C ALA A 84 -3.16 13.16 -10.55
N PHE A 85 -3.21 11.94 -11.09
CA PHE A 85 -4.27 10.98 -10.81
C PHE A 85 -4.28 10.57 -9.34
N GLN A 86 -3.11 10.39 -8.73
CA GLN A 86 -2.99 10.09 -7.30
C GLN A 86 -3.49 11.25 -6.44
N THR A 87 -3.09 12.49 -6.75
CA THR A 87 -3.59 13.68 -6.06
C THR A 87 -5.11 13.82 -6.20
N TRP A 88 -5.64 13.59 -7.40
CA TRP A 88 -7.08 13.61 -7.65
C TRP A 88 -7.83 12.52 -6.88
N SER A 89 -7.27 11.32 -6.81
CA SER A 89 -7.83 10.21 -6.04
C SER A 89 -7.89 10.57 -4.55
N TYR A 90 -6.83 11.16 -4.00
CA TYR A 90 -6.78 11.61 -2.61
C TYR A 90 -7.79 12.73 -2.33
N LEU A 91 -7.88 13.71 -3.24
CA LEU A 91 -8.89 14.77 -3.23
C LEU A 91 -10.32 14.22 -3.20
N SER A 92 -10.57 13.14 -3.94
CA SER A 92 -11.90 12.50 -4.01
C SER A 92 -12.21 11.60 -2.82
N GLY A 93 -11.29 11.46 -1.85
CA GLY A 93 -11.45 10.56 -0.70
C GLY A 93 -11.38 9.08 -1.09
N SER A 94 -10.83 8.74 -2.25
CA SER A 94 -10.79 7.35 -2.74
C SER A 94 -9.53 6.57 -2.33
N THR A 95 -8.59 7.23 -1.67
CA THR A 95 -7.31 6.64 -1.26
C THR A 95 -6.77 7.34 -0.01
N PHE A 96 -5.88 6.64 0.70
CA PHE A 96 -5.20 7.18 1.88
C PHE A 96 -4.11 8.19 1.48
N GLY A 97 -3.79 9.11 2.40
CA GLY A 97 -2.63 9.99 2.30
C GLY A 97 -1.36 9.26 2.75
N PHE A 98 -0.81 8.42 1.88
CA PHE A 98 0.45 7.72 2.15
C PHE A 98 1.53 8.09 1.15
N LEU A 99 2.72 8.40 1.68
CA LEU A 99 3.93 8.66 0.94
C LEU A 99 4.20 7.64 -0.18
N ARG A 100 3.90 6.36 0.06
CA ARG A 100 4.15 5.27 -0.91
C ARG A 100 3.42 5.47 -2.23
N PHE A 101 2.31 6.22 -2.27
CA PHE A 101 1.58 6.46 -3.50
C PHE A 101 2.25 7.47 -4.43
N TYR A 102 3.16 8.30 -3.91
CA TYR A 102 3.92 9.27 -4.70
C TYR A 102 5.30 8.74 -5.15
N ILE A 103 5.57 7.43 -4.95
CA ILE A 103 6.86 6.80 -5.26
C ILE A 103 7.27 6.94 -6.73
N THR A 104 6.31 7.15 -7.62
CA THR A 104 6.51 7.37 -9.06
C THR A 104 7.28 8.65 -9.37
N ALA A 105 7.40 9.56 -8.40
CA ALA A 105 8.33 10.69 -8.46
C ALA A 105 9.81 10.26 -8.59
N ILE A 106 10.20 9.13 -8.00
CA ILE A 106 11.57 8.61 -8.04
C ILE A 106 11.98 8.22 -9.47
N PRO A 107 11.29 7.31 -10.18
CA PRO A 107 11.65 6.97 -11.54
C PRO A 107 11.56 8.18 -12.49
N LEU A 108 10.61 9.10 -12.27
CA LEU A 108 10.58 10.37 -13.02
C LEU A 108 11.89 11.15 -12.86
N ALA A 109 12.36 11.34 -11.63
CA ALA A 109 13.61 12.04 -11.35
C ALA A 109 14.82 11.35 -11.98
N CYS A 110 14.90 10.02 -11.90
CA CYS A 110 15.95 9.25 -12.56
C CYS A 110 15.95 9.48 -14.08
N VAL A 111 14.77 9.44 -14.72
CA VAL A 111 14.65 9.66 -16.16
C VAL A 111 15.02 11.10 -16.53
N LEU A 112 14.62 12.11 -15.73
CA LEU A 112 15.03 13.50 -15.95
C LEU A 112 16.56 13.66 -15.90
N VAL A 113 17.22 13.06 -14.91
CA VAL A 113 18.70 13.07 -14.84
C VAL A 113 19.34 12.42 -16.06
N LEU A 114 18.79 11.28 -16.53
CA LEU A 114 19.26 10.62 -17.75
C LEU A 114 19.09 11.51 -18.98
N GLN A 115 17.99 12.26 -19.08
CA GLN A 115 17.75 13.19 -20.18
C GLN A 115 18.70 14.39 -20.18
N LEU A 116 19.25 14.79 -19.02
CA LEU A 116 20.28 15.83 -18.95
C LEU A 116 21.60 15.40 -19.61
N ALA A 117 21.89 14.09 -19.63
CA ALA A 117 23.07 13.58 -20.31
C ALA A 117 23.03 13.87 -21.83
N PRO A 118 24.19 14.08 -22.48
CA PRO A 118 24.24 14.31 -23.92
C PRO A 118 23.86 13.04 -24.69
N ILE A 119 23.11 13.19 -25.79
CA ILE A 119 22.76 12.09 -26.69
C ILE A 119 24.03 11.64 -27.42
N ARG A 120 24.58 10.49 -27.03
CA ARG A 120 25.78 9.90 -27.65
C ARG A 120 25.44 8.61 -28.38
N GLY A 121 25.70 8.60 -29.69
CA GLY A 121 25.63 7.42 -30.54
C GLY A 121 24.21 6.93 -30.86
N GLN A 122 24.17 5.91 -31.71
CA GLN A 122 22.98 5.12 -31.99
C GLN A 122 23.34 3.67 -31.67
N ILE A 123 22.44 2.95 -31.00
CA ILE A 123 22.60 1.50 -30.84
C ILE A 123 22.50 0.90 -32.25
N PRO A 124 23.55 0.20 -32.75
CA PRO A 124 23.53 -0.37 -34.07
C PRO A 124 22.40 -1.40 -34.18
N ARG A 125 21.42 -1.13 -35.04
CA ARG A 125 20.27 -2.01 -35.25
C ARG A 125 20.58 -2.96 -36.41
N ARG A 126 20.49 -4.27 -36.18
CA ARG A 126 20.71 -5.29 -37.24
C ARG A 126 19.72 -5.17 -38.42
N ARG A 127 18.52 -4.63 -38.18
CA ARG A 127 17.50 -4.41 -39.22
C ARG A 127 16.72 -3.12 -38.94
N PRO A 128 17.18 -1.96 -39.46
CA PRO A 128 16.40 -0.72 -39.37
C PRO A 128 15.09 -0.87 -40.14
N GLY A 129 13.97 -0.47 -39.53
CA GLY A 129 12.66 -0.42 -40.20
C GLY A 129 12.60 0.72 -41.22
N ARG A 130 11.60 0.71 -42.11
CA ARG A 130 11.43 1.69 -43.20
C ARG A 130 11.38 3.16 -42.74
N PHE A 131 10.98 3.41 -41.50
CA PHE A 131 10.90 4.75 -40.89
C PHE A 131 11.97 5.00 -39.82
N ALA A 132 13.03 4.19 -39.78
CA ALA A 132 14.11 4.40 -38.83
C ALA A 132 14.89 5.67 -39.19
N GLN A 133 14.72 6.72 -38.39
CA GLN A 133 15.54 7.93 -38.52
C GLN A 133 16.80 7.80 -37.66
N PRO A 134 17.98 8.14 -38.20
CA PRO A 134 19.20 8.20 -37.42
C PRO A 134 19.04 9.28 -36.33
N ARG A 135 19.23 8.90 -35.07
CA ARG A 135 19.25 9.84 -33.95
C ARG A 135 20.44 10.79 -34.11
N PRO A 136 20.23 12.12 -34.18
CA PRO A 136 21.34 13.05 -34.33
C PRO A 136 22.20 13.04 -33.06
N THR A 137 23.52 12.90 -33.23
CA THR A 137 24.46 13.16 -32.14
C THR A 137 24.49 14.66 -31.89
N ARG A 138 24.14 15.07 -30.67
CA ARG A 138 24.13 16.49 -30.30
C ARG A 138 25.22 16.75 -29.25
N PRO A 139 26.07 17.78 -29.43
CA PRO A 139 27.03 18.15 -28.40
C PRO A 139 26.29 18.55 -27.11
N PRO A 140 26.94 18.43 -25.95
CA PRO A 140 26.33 18.87 -24.69
C PRO A 140 26.06 20.37 -24.74
N VAL A 141 24.78 20.76 -24.62
CA VAL A 141 24.38 22.18 -24.49
C VAL A 141 24.85 22.75 -23.15
N VAL A 142 24.81 21.93 -22.10
CA VAL A 142 25.31 22.24 -20.76
C VAL A 142 26.28 21.13 -20.34
N PRO A 143 27.60 21.36 -20.33
CA PRO A 143 28.56 20.35 -19.93
C PRO A 143 28.32 19.95 -18.47
N ALA A 144 28.53 18.66 -18.17
CA ALA A 144 28.34 18.07 -16.84
C ALA A 144 26.90 18.15 -16.25
N ALA A 145 25.87 18.62 -16.97
CA ALA A 145 24.50 18.69 -16.45
C ALA A 145 23.97 17.35 -15.90
N GLY A 146 24.26 16.23 -16.58
CA GLY A 146 23.91 14.90 -16.07
C GLY A 146 24.66 14.51 -14.79
N VAL A 147 25.94 14.90 -14.66
CA VAL A 147 26.74 14.64 -13.46
C VAL A 147 26.22 15.47 -12.29
N VAL A 148 25.99 16.77 -12.51
CA VAL A 148 25.41 17.67 -11.51
C VAL A 148 24.02 17.19 -11.09
N GLY A 149 23.16 16.83 -12.05
CA GLY A 149 21.83 16.28 -11.76
C GLY A 149 21.89 15.00 -10.92
N THR A 150 22.85 14.11 -11.21
CA THR A 150 23.10 12.90 -10.41
C THR A 150 23.54 13.25 -9.00
N LEU A 151 24.49 14.18 -8.84
CA LEU A 151 24.97 14.62 -7.53
C LEU A 151 23.84 15.27 -6.71
N VAL A 152 23.01 16.12 -7.33
CA VAL A 152 21.86 16.75 -6.67
C VAL A 152 20.86 15.70 -6.21
N LEU A 153 20.59 14.66 -7.02
CA LEU A 153 19.70 13.57 -6.64
C LEU A 153 20.27 12.76 -5.47
N LEU A 154 21.57 12.45 -5.49
CA LEU A 154 22.24 11.74 -4.39
C LEU A 154 22.29 12.56 -3.10
N LEU A 155 22.53 13.86 -3.19
CA LEU A 155 22.51 14.79 -2.05
C LEU A 155 21.10 15.01 -1.50
N GLY A 156 20.05 14.69 -2.28
CA GLY A 156 18.67 14.70 -1.82
C GLY A 156 18.30 13.52 -0.92
N LEU A 157 19.01 12.39 -1.01
CA LEU A 157 18.67 11.16 -0.26
C LEU A 157 18.63 11.37 1.27
N PRO A 158 19.59 12.08 1.91
CA PRO A 158 19.51 12.34 3.34
C PRO A 158 18.28 13.17 3.73
N PHE A 159 17.88 14.14 2.89
CA PHE A 159 16.65 14.93 3.13
C PHE A 159 15.41 14.06 3.05
N THR A 160 15.34 13.15 2.08
CA THR A 160 14.26 12.17 1.97
C THR A 160 14.20 11.27 3.20
N VAL A 161 15.35 10.76 3.68
CA VAL A 161 15.41 9.94 4.90
C VAL A 161 14.89 10.72 6.10
N VAL A 162 15.36 11.95 6.32
CA VAL A 162 14.89 12.79 7.43
C VAL A 162 13.39 13.09 7.32
N GLY A 163 12.91 13.38 6.12
CA GLY A 163 11.48 13.62 5.87
C GLY A 163 10.62 12.39 6.12
N MET A 164 11.07 11.21 5.71
CA MET A 164 10.38 9.93 5.97
C MET A 164 10.29 9.58 7.46
N LEU A 165 11.26 10.03 8.26
CA LEU A 165 11.27 9.84 9.71
C LEU A 165 10.41 10.87 10.47
N SER A 166 9.84 11.87 9.78
CA SER A 166 9.00 12.90 10.41
C SER A 166 7.53 12.47 10.51
N PRO A 167 6.92 12.46 11.71
CA PRO A 167 5.52 12.05 11.89
C PRO A 167 4.51 13.04 11.28
N THR A 168 4.91 14.29 11.05
CA THR A 168 4.06 15.31 10.41
C THR A 168 3.91 15.11 8.91
N LEU A 169 4.83 14.36 8.30
CA LEU A 169 4.95 14.26 6.84
C LEU A 169 4.92 12.82 6.33
N SER A 170 4.93 11.84 7.23
CA SER A 170 5.00 10.41 6.93
C SER A 170 4.24 9.66 8.02
N SER A 171 3.05 9.17 7.66
CA SER A 171 2.15 8.48 8.60
C SER A 171 2.64 7.11 9.02
N GLN A 172 3.38 6.40 8.17
CA GLN A 172 3.85 5.03 8.44
C GLN A 172 5.38 4.94 8.57
N GLN A 173 6.14 5.65 7.73
CA GLN A 173 7.60 5.50 7.73
C GLN A 173 8.26 6.21 8.91
N TYR A 174 7.55 7.09 9.65
CA TYR A 174 8.06 7.64 10.90
C TYR A 174 8.37 6.54 11.93
N ALA A 175 7.65 5.42 11.87
CA ALA A 175 7.85 4.28 12.76
C ALA A 175 9.27 3.71 12.66
N LEU A 176 9.95 3.86 11.51
CA LEU A 176 11.36 3.45 11.36
C LEU A 176 12.30 4.21 12.30
N ALA A 177 11.92 5.40 12.79
CA ALA A 177 12.70 6.12 13.79
C ALA A 177 12.85 5.32 15.09
N ALA A 178 11.89 4.44 15.41
CA ALA A 178 11.95 3.59 16.60
C ALA A 178 13.05 2.53 16.52
N LEU A 179 13.45 2.08 15.32
CA LEU A 179 14.59 1.17 15.13
C LEU A 179 15.94 1.79 15.53
N PHE A 180 16.05 3.12 15.47
CA PHE A 180 17.26 3.85 15.78
C PHE A 180 17.25 4.47 17.18
N ALA A 181 16.16 4.30 17.94
CA ALA A 181 16.05 4.82 19.29
C ALA A 181 16.78 3.93 20.31
N SER A 182 17.30 4.54 21.37
CA SER A 182 17.89 3.79 22.48
C SER A 182 16.83 2.91 23.15
N PRO A 183 17.15 1.66 23.56
CA PRO A 183 16.21 0.75 24.23
C PRO A 183 15.53 1.33 25.47
N ASP A 184 16.19 2.27 26.15
CA ASP A 184 15.68 2.92 27.36
C ASP A 184 14.71 4.08 27.09
N ASN A 185 14.52 4.46 25.82
CA ASN A 185 13.65 5.57 25.44
C ASN A 185 12.18 5.13 25.39
N THR A 186 11.45 5.41 26.47
CA THR A 186 10.03 5.09 26.64
C THR A 186 9.08 6.22 26.22
N SER A 187 9.57 7.21 25.46
CA SER A 187 8.71 8.28 24.97
C SER A 187 7.54 7.72 24.15
N GLN A 188 6.35 8.32 24.32
CA GLN A 188 5.12 7.89 23.66
C GLN A 188 5.30 7.68 22.14
N ARG A 189 6.07 8.56 21.49
CA ARG A 189 6.43 8.46 20.06
C ARG A 189 7.15 7.16 19.70
N ILE A 190 8.11 6.72 20.52
CA ILE A 190 8.86 5.48 20.27
C ILE A 190 7.98 4.26 20.57
N ALA A 191 7.11 4.34 21.57
CA ALA A 191 6.13 3.30 21.84
C ALA A 191 5.13 3.12 20.68
N GLU A 192 4.59 4.22 20.14
CA GLU A 192 3.71 4.20 18.96
C GLU A 192 4.43 3.67 17.72
N GLY A 193 5.66 4.14 17.45
CA GLY A 193 6.48 3.62 16.35
C GLY A 193 6.82 2.13 16.48
N ASN A 194 7.10 1.65 17.69
CA ASN A 194 7.32 0.22 17.95
C ASN A 194 6.06 -0.62 17.69
N ARG A 195 4.87 -0.11 18.01
CA ARG A 195 3.61 -0.80 17.70
C ARG A 195 3.35 -0.85 16.19
N GLU A 196 3.60 0.25 15.47
CA GLU A 196 3.50 0.26 14.00
C GLU A 196 4.49 -0.73 13.34
N LEU A 197 5.73 -0.84 13.85
CA LEU A 197 6.69 -1.85 13.39
C LEU A 197 6.24 -3.28 13.75
N ALA A 198 5.54 -3.44 14.87
CA ALA A 198 4.96 -4.69 15.30
C ALA A 198 3.66 -5.05 14.56
N ASN A 199 3.18 -4.21 13.63
CA ASN A 199 2.03 -4.54 12.80
C ASN A 199 2.22 -5.92 12.14
N PHE A 200 1.15 -6.71 12.16
CA PHE A 200 1.13 -8.09 11.67
C PHE A 200 1.99 -9.09 12.46
N SER A 201 2.64 -8.68 13.56
CA SER A 201 3.40 -9.62 14.41
C SER A 201 2.47 -10.54 15.19
N THR A 202 1.36 -10.03 15.70
CA THR A 202 0.28 -10.81 16.33
C THR A 202 -0.27 -11.82 15.34
N GLU A 203 -0.59 -11.39 14.13
CA GLU A 203 -1.14 -12.20 13.05
C GLU A 203 -0.19 -13.34 12.66
N ARG A 204 1.12 -13.08 12.59
CA ARG A 204 2.13 -14.13 12.40
C ARG A 204 2.17 -15.13 13.56
N LYS A 205 2.01 -14.68 14.81
CA LYS A 205 1.93 -15.57 15.98
C LYS A 205 0.66 -16.43 15.94
N ILE A 206 -0.48 -15.85 15.51
CA ILE A 206 -1.75 -16.57 15.33
C ILE A 206 -1.61 -17.64 14.26
N ALA A 207 -1.08 -17.27 13.08
CA ALA A 207 -0.83 -18.22 11.99
C ALA A 207 0.01 -19.41 12.48
N GLY A 208 1.17 -19.14 13.11
CA GLY A 208 2.01 -20.20 13.64
C GLY A 208 1.36 -21.02 14.76
N TYR A 209 0.45 -20.43 15.56
CA TYR A 209 -0.32 -21.16 16.57
C TYR A 209 -1.31 -22.14 15.94
N LEU A 210 -2.04 -21.71 14.91
CA LEU A 210 -2.99 -22.55 14.16
C LEU A 210 -2.26 -23.64 13.36
N ASP A 211 -1.13 -23.31 12.72
CA ASP A 211 -0.31 -24.29 11.99
C ASP A 211 0.15 -25.44 12.90
N ARG A 212 0.56 -25.11 14.14
CA ARG A 212 1.01 -26.12 15.12
C ARG A 212 -0.10 -27.05 15.61
N MET A 213 -1.37 -26.69 15.43
CA MET A 213 -2.48 -27.57 15.80
C MET A 213 -2.64 -28.74 14.82
N GLY A 214 -2.07 -28.67 13.61
CA GLY A 214 -2.23 -29.71 12.59
C GLY A 214 -3.69 -29.92 12.20
N LEU A 215 -4.44 -28.83 12.01
CA LEU A 215 -5.85 -28.89 11.64
C LEU A 215 -6.01 -29.35 10.19
N PRO A 216 -7.11 -30.07 9.86
CA PRO A 216 -7.45 -30.34 8.47
C PRO A 216 -7.71 -29.05 7.66
N PRO A 217 -7.64 -29.12 6.32
CA PRO A 217 -8.07 -28.02 5.45
C PRO A 217 -9.49 -27.56 5.77
N GLY A 218 -9.76 -26.26 5.65
CA GLY A 218 -11.06 -25.64 5.90
C GLY A 218 -11.51 -25.60 7.37
N SER A 219 -10.61 -25.86 8.33
CA SER A 219 -10.98 -25.93 9.75
C SER A 219 -11.15 -24.56 10.43
N VAL A 220 -10.68 -23.46 9.83
CA VAL A 220 -10.71 -22.13 10.44
C VAL A 220 -11.41 -21.12 9.52
N ALA A 221 -12.60 -20.65 9.89
CA ALA A 221 -13.31 -19.62 9.12
C ALA A 221 -12.96 -18.21 9.62
N MET A 222 -12.69 -17.30 8.69
CA MET A 222 -12.37 -15.90 9.00
C MET A 222 -12.54 -14.98 7.79
N ASP A 223 -12.71 -13.68 8.02
CA ASP A 223 -12.69 -12.69 6.95
C ASP A 223 -11.29 -12.10 6.74
N THR A 224 -10.98 -11.76 5.49
CA THR A 224 -9.75 -11.11 5.07
C THR A 224 -9.66 -9.59 5.34
N VAL A 225 -10.72 -8.88 5.78
CA VAL A 225 -10.68 -7.43 6.13
C VAL A 225 -9.45 -7.13 6.99
N TYR A 226 -9.30 -7.89 8.07
CA TYR A 226 -8.12 -7.86 8.94
C TYR A 226 -7.28 -9.13 8.83
N GLY A 227 -7.90 -10.23 8.39
CA GLY A 227 -7.33 -11.56 8.45
C GLY A 227 -6.31 -11.91 7.37
N PHE A 228 -6.17 -11.09 6.33
CA PHE A 228 -5.29 -11.36 5.20
C PHE A 228 -3.85 -11.68 5.63
N ALA A 229 -3.34 -11.00 6.68
CA ALA A 229 -1.98 -11.18 7.15
C ALA A 229 -1.75 -12.55 7.82
N ILE A 230 -2.79 -13.16 8.39
CA ILE A 230 -2.73 -14.49 9.01
C ILE A 230 -2.61 -15.55 7.92
N VAL A 231 -3.46 -15.47 6.89
CA VAL A 231 -3.47 -16.41 5.76
C VAL A 231 -2.13 -16.37 5.01
N ILE A 232 -1.62 -15.17 4.73
CA ILE A 232 -0.32 -15.00 4.04
C ILE A 232 0.86 -15.50 4.89
N ALA A 233 0.76 -15.40 6.22
CA ALA A 233 1.84 -15.81 7.12
C ALA A 233 1.86 -17.30 7.43
N SER A 234 0.74 -18.00 7.25
CA SER A 234 0.61 -19.42 7.55
C SER A 234 1.39 -20.29 6.57
N ALA A 235 1.97 -21.39 7.07
CA ALA A 235 2.55 -22.43 6.23
C ALA A 235 1.50 -23.35 5.58
N HIS A 236 0.26 -23.32 6.08
CA HIS A 236 -0.87 -24.15 5.67
C HIS A 236 -2.11 -23.30 5.35
N PRO A 237 -2.06 -22.44 4.31
CA PRO A 237 -3.16 -21.54 3.96
C PRO A 237 -4.47 -22.27 3.63
N GLU A 238 -4.43 -23.54 3.24
CA GLU A 238 -5.59 -24.40 3.00
C GLU A 238 -6.42 -24.68 4.27
N THR A 239 -5.88 -24.38 5.46
CA THR A 239 -6.60 -24.51 6.74
C THR A 239 -7.72 -23.48 6.88
N PHE A 240 -7.64 -22.37 6.13
CA PHE A 240 -8.54 -21.24 6.26
C PHE A 240 -9.67 -21.27 5.22
N VAL A 241 -10.86 -20.89 5.65
CA VAL A 241 -12.02 -20.59 4.79
C VAL A 241 -12.21 -19.09 4.78
N VAL A 242 -12.10 -18.48 3.60
CA VAL A 242 -12.06 -17.02 3.41
C VAL A 242 -13.07 -16.55 2.35
N PRO A 243 -13.49 -15.27 2.35
CA PRO A 243 -14.56 -14.78 1.46
C PRO A 243 -14.34 -14.97 -0.04
N SER A 244 -13.09 -15.20 -0.47
CA SER A 244 -12.78 -15.50 -1.88
C SER A 244 -13.09 -16.94 -2.29
N ASP A 245 -13.35 -17.84 -1.34
CA ASP A 245 -13.68 -19.23 -1.62
C ASP A 245 -15.13 -19.34 -2.14
N GLU A 246 -15.35 -20.17 -3.16
CA GLU A 246 -16.65 -20.26 -3.85
C GLU A 246 -17.79 -20.73 -2.92
N ASP A 247 -17.46 -21.55 -1.93
CA ASP A 247 -18.37 -22.14 -0.95
C ASP A 247 -18.38 -21.41 0.40
N PHE A 248 -17.66 -20.29 0.53
CA PHE A 248 -17.51 -19.56 1.78
C PHE A 248 -18.85 -19.27 2.48
N VAL A 249 -19.84 -18.78 1.73
CA VAL A 249 -21.16 -18.45 2.29
C VAL A 249 -21.87 -19.70 2.81
N THR A 250 -21.81 -20.80 2.05
CA THR A 250 -22.43 -22.08 2.44
C THR A 250 -21.77 -22.67 3.68
N ILE A 251 -20.43 -22.59 3.76
CA ILE A 251 -19.68 -23.03 4.94
C ILE A 251 -20.02 -22.15 6.14
N LEU A 252 -20.06 -20.83 5.97
CA LEU A 252 -20.33 -19.90 7.06
C LEU A 252 -21.77 -19.98 7.57
N ASP A 253 -22.74 -20.41 6.75
CA ASP A 253 -24.13 -20.61 7.17
C ASP A 253 -24.31 -21.75 8.17
N ASP A 254 -23.51 -22.82 8.04
CA ASP A 254 -23.46 -23.96 8.97
C ASP A 254 -22.01 -24.46 9.15
N PRO A 255 -21.21 -23.78 9.99
CA PRO A 255 -19.78 -24.06 10.12
C PRO A 255 -19.51 -25.48 10.63
N ALA A 256 -20.32 -25.96 11.58
CA ALA A 256 -20.14 -27.27 12.20
C ALA A 256 -20.36 -28.40 11.18
N ALA A 257 -21.40 -28.31 10.34
CA ALA A 257 -21.69 -29.31 9.32
C ALA A 257 -20.60 -29.39 8.23
N HIS A 258 -19.91 -28.28 7.98
CA HIS A 258 -18.87 -28.17 6.96
C HIS A 258 -17.45 -28.37 7.51
N GLY A 259 -17.32 -28.84 8.76
CA GLY A 259 -16.02 -29.22 9.34
C GLY A 259 -15.18 -28.05 9.85
N VAL A 260 -15.75 -26.84 9.92
CA VAL A 260 -15.11 -25.70 10.58
C VAL A 260 -15.03 -25.99 12.08
N ARG A 261 -13.82 -25.93 12.61
CA ARG A 261 -13.54 -26.17 14.04
C ARG A 261 -13.39 -24.88 14.81
N TYR A 262 -12.93 -23.83 14.13
CA TYR A 262 -12.71 -22.53 14.74
C TYR A 262 -13.18 -21.38 13.85
N ILE A 263 -13.61 -20.30 14.49
CA ILE A 263 -13.92 -19.04 13.85
C ILE A 263 -13.02 -17.97 14.47
N LEU A 264 -12.31 -17.23 13.65
CA LEU A 264 -11.50 -16.10 14.09
C LEU A 264 -12.30 -14.81 13.89
N ALA A 265 -12.58 -14.11 14.99
CA ALA A 265 -13.47 -12.95 15.02
C ALA A 265 -12.72 -11.66 15.39
N VAL A 266 -13.24 -10.54 14.87
CA VAL A 266 -12.80 -9.17 15.16
C VAL A 266 -13.99 -8.35 15.67
N PRO A 267 -13.78 -7.24 16.42
CA PRO A 267 -14.86 -6.39 16.89
C PRO A 267 -15.77 -5.92 15.75
N ASN A 268 -17.08 -5.89 15.98
CA ASN A 268 -18.07 -5.38 15.03
C ASN A 268 -18.14 -3.84 15.06
N SER A 269 -17.00 -3.20 14.79
CA SER A 269 -16.84 -1.73 14.77
C SER A 269 -15.74 -1.32 13.78
N GLY A 270 -15.78 -0.07 13.34
CA GLY A 270 -14.86 0.43 12.31
C GLY A 270 -14.90 -0.47 11.05
N ARG A 271 -13.73 -0.90 10.55
CA ARG A 271 -13.66 -1.84 9.42
C ARG A 271 -14.30 -3.21 9.71
N GLY A 272 -14.38 -3.63 10.97
CA GLY A 272 -14.98 -4.91 11.35
C GLY A 272 -16.49 -4.98 11.10
N THR A 273 -17.14 -3.85 10.77
CA THR A 273 -18.55 -3.83 10.35
C THR A 273 -18.80 -4.47 8.98
N SER A 274 -17.78 -4.50 8.10
CA SER A 274 -17.87 -5.13 6.77
C SER A 274 -17.42 -6.60 6.77
N ASP A 275 -16.80 -7.05 7.86
CA ASP A 275 -16.38 -8.44 8.07
C ASP A 275 -17.56 -9.41 7.88
N ALA A 276 -17.40 -10.39 7.00
CA ALA A 276 -18.45 -11.34 6.64
C ALA A 276 -18.89 -12.22 7.82
N VAL A 277 -17.99 -12.56 8.74
CA VAL A 277 -18.34 -13.27 9.97
C VAL A 277 -19.23 -12.39 10.83
N ASN A 278 -18.89 -11.12 11.03
CA ASN A 278 -19.73 -10.19 11.79
C ASN A 278 -21.07 -9.89 11.10
N ARG A 279 -21.11 -9.84 9.77
CA ARG A 279 -22.37 -9.67 9.04
C ARG A 279 -23.28 -10.89 9.18
N ARG A 280 -22.72 -12.09 9.20
CA ARG A 280 -23.50 -13.32 9.37
C ARG A 280 -23.89 -13.58 10.82
N TYR A 281 -23.01 -13.24 11.74
CA TYR A 281 -23.11 -13.44 13.17
C TYR A 281 -22.72 -12.15 13.92
N PRO A 282 -23.66 -11.19 14.06
CA PRO A 282 -23.34 -9.86 14.61
C PRO A 282 -22.79 -9.83 16.04
N THR A 283 -23.06 -10.88 16.82
CA THR A 283 -22.59 -11.07 18.20
C THR A 283 -21.43 -12.07 18.30
N MET A 284 -20.81 -12.45 17.18
CA MET A 284 -19.73 -13.43 17.15
C MET A 284 -18.58 -13.01 18.04
N TYR A 285 -18.17 -11.75 17.95
CA TYR A 285 -17.04 -11.23 18.72
C TYR A 285 -17.34 -11.13 20.21
N GLU A 286 -18.58 -10.83 20.61
CA GLU A 286 -18.94 -10.63 22.01
C GLU A 286 -19.22 -11.95 22.72
N THR A 287 -19.99 -12.84 22.10
CA THR A 287 -20.53 -14.04 22.75
C THR A 287 -20.30 -15.35 22.00
N GLY A 288 -19.78 -15.30 20.76
CA GLY A 288 -19.68 -16.48 19.89
C GLY A 288 -21.00 -16.84 19.19
N ALA A 289 -21.98 -15.92 19.21
CA ALA A 289 -23.26 -16.02 18.52
C ALA A 289 -24.04 -17.34 18.75
N ASP A 290 -23.90 -17.93 19.94
CA ASP A 290 -24.52 -19.21 20.34
C ASP A 290 -24.13 -20.44 19.50
N ILE A 291 -23.17 -20.29 18.58
CA ILE A 291 -22.65 -21.37 17.73
C ILE A 291 -21.23 -21.79 18.11
N ALA A 292 -20.56 -21.01 18.96
CA ALA A 292 -19.17 -21.20 19.30
C ALA A 292 -18.85 -20.69 20.71
N THR A 293 -17.83 -21.29 21.33
CA THR A 293 -17.33 -20.88 22.65
C THR A 293 -15.97 -20.23 22.53
N LEU A 294 -15.71 -19.16 23.29
CA LEU A 294 -14.41 -18.47 23.28
C LEU A 294 -13.31 -19.43 23.75
N GLU A 295 -12.32 -19.66 22.88
CA GLU A 295 -11.14 -20.47 23.19
C GLU A 295 -9.99 -19.57 23.68
N LEU A 296 -9.76 -18.47 22.97
CA LEU A 296 -8.62 -17.60 23.22
C LEU A 296 -8.92 -16.16 22.82
N GLU A 297 -8.56 -15.22 23.69
CA GLU A 297 -8.49 -13.79 23.36
C GLU A 297 -7.02 -13.40 23.16
N ILE A 298 -6.75 -12.66 22.09
CA ILE A 298 -5.39 -12.36 21.61
C ILE A 298 -5.30 -10.84 21.39
N PRO A 299 -4.86 -10.08 22.41
CA PRO A 299 -4.58 -8.66 22.28
C PRO A 299 -3.57 -8.39 21.18
N ASN A 300 -3.77 -7.32 20.41
CA ASN A 300 -2.89 -6.98 19.31
C ASN A 300 -1.76 -6.04 19.73
N ASP A 301 -0.53 -6.39 19.37
CA ASP A 301 0.65 -5.56 19.59
C ASP A 301 0.75 -4.40 18.58
N GLY A 302 0.02 -4.48 17.45
CA GLY A 302 0.03 -3.47 16.38
C GLY A 302 -0.91 -2.29 16.59
N THR A 303 -0.64 -1.18 15.91
CA THR A 303 -1.49 0.01 15.93
C THR A 303 -2.63 -0.12 14.93
N ASN A 304 -3.84 0.31 15.30
CA ASN A 304 -5.04 0.25 14.44
C ASN A 304 -5.39 -1.17 13.95
N LEU A 305 -4.98 -2.20 14.68
CA LEU A 305 -5.36 -3.59 14.47
C LEU A 305 -6.25 -4.07 15.61
N PRO A 306 -7.25 -4.93 15.33
CA PRO A 306 -8.20 -5.37 16.34
C PRO A 306 -7.56 -6.38 17.29
N THR A 307 -8.05 -6.42 18.53
CA THR A 307 -7.93 -7.61 19.37
C THR A 307 -8.64 -8.75 18.69
N TRP A 308 -7.97 -9.89 18.57
CA TRP A 308 -8.52 -11.08 17.95
C TRP A 308 -9.17 -11.98 19.00
N ARG A 309 -10.24 -12.66 18.63
CA ARG A 309 -10.83 -13.74 19.43
C ARG A 309 -10.95 -15.00 18.59
N LEU A 310 -10.39 -16.09 19.09
CA LEU A 310 -10.55 -17.42 18.52
C LEU A 310 -11.70 -18.12 19.24
N TYR A 311 -12.71 -18.50 18.48
CA TYR A 311 -13.86 -19.24 18.95
C TYR A 311 -13.80 -20.67 18.44
N ARG A 312 -14.11 -21.63 19.31
CA ARG A 312 -14.27 -23.04 18.95
C ARG A 312 -15.73 -23.30 18.62
N VAL A 313 -16.01 -23.81 17.42
CA VAL A 313 -17.37 -24.11 16.97
C VAL A 313 -17.95 -25.26 17.80
N MET A 314 -19.21 -25.13 18.22
CA MET A 314 -19.93 -26.15 18.97
C MET A 314 -20.47 -27.21 18.00
N SER A 315 -20.23 -28.48 18.31
CA SER A 315 -20.71 -29.64 17.56
C SER A 315 -22.03 -30.18 18.11
#